data_AF-A0A944PRT8-F1
#
_entry.id   AF-A0A944PRT8-F1
#
_cell.length_a   1.000
_cell.length_b   1.000
_cell.length_c   1.000
_cell.angle_alpha   90.00
_cell.angle_beta   90.00
_cell.angle_gamma   90.00
#
_symmetry.space_group_name_H-M   'P 1'
#
loop_
_entity.id
_entity.type
_entity.pdbx_description
1 polymer ?
#
loop_
_entity_poly.entity_id
_entity_poly.type
_entity_poly.pdbx_seq_one_letter_code
_entity_poly.pdbx_strand_id
1 'polypeptide(L)'
;MNVDDVVQERIAEARRKVEQEKQQREELAANRREGIKARHTTKARRKGIRLGFCASCARPLMRGTYLLCSKGCGGRLCRGHPRCAQQHNPQCPNRDAQFTDSPQETP
;
A
#
# COMPACT_ATOMS: atom_id res chain seq x y z
N MET A 1 49.57 -31.53 -5.30
CA MET A 1 48.82 -30.27 -5.39
C MET A 1 49.52 -29.26 -4.52
N ASN A 2 49.95 -28.12 -5.06
CA ASN A 2 50.66 -27.11 -4.27
C ASN A 2 49.64 -26.32 -3.45
N VAL A 3 49.96 -26.01 -2.19
CA VAL A 3 49.04 -25.31 -1.29
C VAL A 3 48.74 -23.90 -1.82
N ASP A 4 49.73 -23.27 -2.43
CA ASP A 4 49.60 -21.95 -3.06
C ASP A 4 48.58 -21.95 -4.21
N ASP A 5 48.55 -23.01 -5.03
CA ASP A 5 47.60 -23.13 -6.15
C ASP A 5 46.15 -23.19 -5.64
N VAL A 6 45.91 -23.95 -4.57
CA VAL A 6 44.58 -24.07 -3.94
C VAL A 6 44.13 -22.75 -3.32
N VAL A 7 45.06 -21.98 -2.72
CA VAL A 7 44.76 -20.67 -2.15
C VAL A 7 44.41 -19.67 -3.25
N GLN A 8 45.17 -19.64 -4.35
CA GLN A 8 44.90 -18.75 -5.49
C GLN A 8 43.54 -19.08 -6.14
N GLU A 9 43.21 -20.36 -6.29
CA GLU A 9 41.92 -20.79 -6.83
C GLU A 9 40.75 -20.33 -5.96
N ARG A 10 40.86 -20.46 -4.63
CA ARG A 10 39.85 -19.99 -3.67
C ARG A 10 39.70 -18.47 -3.69
N ILE A 11 40.80 -17.73 -3.82
CA ILE A 11 40.76 -16.25 -3.95
C ILE A 11 40.06 -15.85 -5.25
N ALA A 12 40.36 -16.53 -6.36
CA ALA A 12 39.71 -16.28 -7.64
C ALA A 12 38.20 -16.59 -7.58
N GLU A 13 37.81 -17.69 -6.94
CA GLU A 13 36.41 -18.04 -6.74
C GLU A 13 35.68 -17.00 -5.87
N ALA A 14 36.29 -16.55 -4.78
CA ALA A 14 35.74 -15.52 -3.92
C ALA A 14 35.52 -14.20 -4.69
N ARG A 15 36.49 -13.79 -5.54
CA ARG A 15 36.34 -12.60 -6.40
C ARG A 15 35.20 -12.74 -7.39
N ARG A 16 35.02 -13.92 -8.01
CA ARG A 16 33.88 -14.19 -8.92
C ARG A 16 32.55 -14.08 -8.19
N LYS A 17 32.44 -14.62 -6.98
CA LYS A 17 31.22 -14.53 -6.15
C LYS A 17 30.88 -13.08 -5.79
N VAL A 18 31.86 -12.28 -5.38
CA VAL A 18 31.66 -10.86 -5.07
C VAL A 18 31.15 -10.08 -6.29
N GLU A 19 31.74 -10.31 -7.46
CA GLU A 19 31.31 -9.65 -8.69
C GLU A 19 29.88 -10.06 -9.11
N GLN A 20 29.55 -11.35 -8.98
CA GLN A 20 28.19 -11.84 -9.23
C GLN A 20 27.17 -11.24 -8.27
N GLU A 21 27.47 -11.17 -6.97
CA GLU A 21 26.59 -10.54 -6.00
C GLU A 21 26.40 -9.05 -6.29
N LYS A 22 27.45 -8.35 -6.72
CA LYS A 22 27.36 -6.95 -7.12
C LYS A 22 26.43 -6.79 -8.32
N GLN A 23 26.57 -7.62 -9.34
CA GLN A 23 25.69 -7.62 -10.51
C GLN A 23 24.24 -7.90 -10.12
N GLN A 24 23.99 -8.91 -9.27
CA GLN A 24 22.64 -9.22 -8.76
C GLN A 24 22.03 -8.06 -7.98
N ARG A 25 22.82 -7.37 -7.15
CA ARG A 25 22.36 -6.19 -6.40
C ARG A 25 22.03 -5.03 -7.33
N GLU A 26 22.83 -4.80 -8.36
CA GLU A 26 22.59 -3.77 -9.37
C GLU A 26 21.32 -4.06 -10.18
N GLU A 27 21.12 -5.31 -10.60
CA GLU A 27 19.92 -5.78 -11.28
C GLU A 27 18.67 -5.60 -10.40
N LEU A 28 18.73 -6.06 -9.15
CA LEU A 28 17.63 -5.87 -8.19
C LEU A 28 17.32 -4.38 -7.98
N ALA A 29 18.35 -3.54 -7.89
CA ALA A 29 18.18 -2.09 -7.74
C ALA A 29 17.53 -1.48 -8.99
N ALA A 30 17.90 -1.91 -10.19
CA ALA A 30 17.28 -1.49 -11.44
C ALA A 30 15.78 -1.86 -11.48
N ASN A 31 15.46 -3.13 -11.17
CA ASN A 31 14.09 -3.62 -11.09
C ASN A 31 13.24 -2.86 -10.07
N ARG A 32 13.82 -2.52 -8.90
CA ARG A 32 13.16 -1.68 -7.89
C ARG A 32 12.87 -0.28 -8.42
N ARG A 33 13.83 0.35 -9.11
CA ARG A 33 13.63 1.70 -9.71
C ARG A 33 12.52 1.68 -10.75
N GLU A 34 12.50 0.67 -11.61
CA GLU A 34 11.44 0.51 -12.62
C GLU A 34 10.07 0.30 -11.97
N GLY A 35 9.98 -0.61 -10.99
CA GLY A 35 8.74 -0.84 -10.25
C GLY A 35 8.22 0.40 -9.51
N ILE A 36 9.13 1.23 -8.97
CA ILE A 36 8.77 2.52 -8.36
C ILE A 36 8.18 3.45 -9.43
N LYS A 37 8.83 3.61 -10.59
CA LYS A 37 8.32 4.44 -11.70
C LYS A 37 6.93 3.99 -12.14
N ALA A 38 6.72 2.70 -12.35
CA ALA A 38 5.42 2.14 -12.73
C ALA A 38 4.31 2.43 -11.69
N ARG A 39 4.64 2.35 -10.39
CA ARG A 39 3.71 2.74 -9.32
C ARG A 39 3.38 4.24 -9.37
N HIS A 40 4.37 5.09 -9.62
CA HIS A 40 4.16 6.54 -9.75
C HIS A 40 3.27 6.88 -10.95
N THR A 41 3.51 6.30 -12.12
CA THR A 41 2.68 6.53 -13.31
C THR A 41 1.24 6.05 -13.10
N THR A 42 1.07 4.87 -12.50
CA THR A 42 -0.26 4.35 -12.13
C THR A 42 -0.98 5.25 -11.14
N LYS A 43 -0.27 5.77 -10.13
CA LYS A 43 -0.82 6.71 -9.15
C LYS A 43 -1.24 8.02 -9.82
N ALA A 44 -0.41 8.55 -10.73
CA ALA A 44 -0.70 9.77 -11.48
C ALA A 44 -1.94 9.59 -12.38
N ARG A 45 -2.01 8.51 -13.17
CA ARG A 45 -3.17 8.19 -14.03
C ARG A 45 -4.47 8.07 -13.25
N ARG A 46 -4.41 7.58 -12.01
CA ARG A 46 -5.58 7.38 -11.15
C ARG A 46 -5.95 8.62 -10.32
N LYS A 47 -5.12 9.66 -10.29
CA LYS A 47 -5.42 10.92 -9.60
C LYS A 47 -6.53 11.66 -10.37
N GLY A 48 -7.55 12.12 -9.66
CA GLY A 48 -8.66 12.86 -10.29
C GLY A 48 -9.76 12.00 -10.91
N ILE A 49 -9.68 10.66 -10.83
CA ILE A 49 -10.83 9.80 -11.16
C ILE A 49 -11.95 10.09 -10.17
N ARG A 50 -13.10 10.55 -10.69
CA ARG A 50 -14.33 10.76 -9.92
C ARG A 50 -14.92 9.42 -9.51
N LEU A 51 -15.16 9.28 -8.22
CA LEU A 51 -15.62 8.06 -7.58
C LEU A 51 -17.08 8.15 -7.12
N GLY A 52 -17.74 9.30 -7.31
CA GLY A 52 -19.12 9.53 -6.90
C GLY A 52 -19.21 10.77 -6.03
N PHE A 53 -20.16 10.76 -5.09
CA PHE A 53 -20.46 11.89 -4.22
C PHE A 53 -20.38 11.51 -2.75
N CYS A 54 -20.15 12.50 -1.89
CA CYS A 54 -20.19 12.34 -0.44
C CYS A 54 -21.63 12.04 0.01
N ALA A 55 -21.80 11.00 0.82
CA ALA A 55 -23.09 10.59 1.36
C ALA A 55 -23.70 11.61 2.34
N SER A 56 -22.92 12.59 2.83
CA SER A 56 -23.39 13.61 3.78
C SER A 56 -23.58 14.98 3.11
N CYS A 57 -22.63 15.45 2.30
CA CYS A 57 -22.66 16.81 1.74
C CYS A 57 -22.78 16.84 0.21
N ALA A 58 -22.99 15.70 -0.45
CA ALA A 58 -23.13 15.56 -1.90
C ALA A 58 -21.95 16.12 -2.74
N ARG A 59 -20.80 16.46 -2.14
CA ARG A 59 -19.63 16.95 -2.86
C ARG A 59 -19.01 15.84 -3.71
N PRO A 60 -18.55 16.10 -4.95
CA PRO A 60 -17.89 15.09 -5.76
C PRO A 60 -16.60 14.61 -5.08
N LEU A 61 -16.44 13.30 -5.02
CA LEU A 61 -15.29 12.63 -4.43
C LEU A 61 -14.38 12.11 -5.52
N MET A 62 -13.10 12.37 -5.36
CA MET A 62 -12.03 11.83 -6.19
C MET A 62 -11.30 10.72 -5.45
N ARG A 63 -10.63 9.84 -6.19
CA ARG A 63 -9.77 8.80 -5.59
C ARG A 63 -8.76 9.39 -4.60
N GLY A 64 -8.79 8.90 -3.36
CA GLY A 64 -7.94 9.37 -2.26
C GLY A 64 -8.46 10.57 -1.46
N THR A 65 -9.60 11.16 -1.85
CA THR A 65 -10.23 12.31 -1.15
C THR A 65 -11.42 11.93 -0.28
N TYR A 66 -11.68 10.63 -0.13
CA TYR A 66 -12.80 10.10 0.63
C TYR A 66 -12.37 9.12 1.72
N LEU A 67 -13.24 8.94 2.70
CA LEU A 67 -13.21 7.90 3.72
C LEU A 67 -14.45 7.01 3.51
N LEU A 68 -14.36 5.75 3.91
CA LEU A 68 -15.54 4.91 4.03
C LEU A 68 -16.13 5.10 5.42
N CYS A 69 -17.46 4.98 5.53
CA CYS A 69 -18.13 4.98 6.81
C CYS A 69 -17.57 3.87 7.71
N SER A 70 -17.20 4.22 8.95
CA SER A 70 -16.63 3.29 9.92
C SER A 70 -17.62 2.21 10.36
N LYS A 71 -18.93 2.44 10.19
CA LYS A 71 -19.99 1.47 10.50
C LYS A 71 -20.31 0.50 9.34
N GLY A 72 -19.53 0.55 8.25
CA GLY A 72 -19.63 -0.43 7.17
C GLY A 72 -20.81 -0.26 6.21
N CYS A 73 -21.54 0.85 6.22
CA CYS A 73 -22.67 1.06 5.30
C CYS A 73 -22.26 1.29 3.82
N GLY A 74 -20.96 1.27 3.50
CA GLY A 74 -20.44 1.55 2.14
C GLY A 74 -20.47 3.03 1.72
N GLY A 75 -21.07 3.92 2.52
CA GLY A 75 -21.13 5.35 2.26
C GLY A 75 -19.74 5.98 2.17
N ARG A 76 -19.49 6.75 1.11
CA ARG A 76 -18.24 7.51 0.92
C ARG A 76 -18.39 8.90 1.52
N LEU A 77 -17.44 9.33 2.33
CA LEU A 77 -17.47 10.59 3.07
C LEU A 77 -16.26 11.44 2.73
N CYS A 78 -16.40 12.76 2.76
CA CYS A 78 -15.27 13.67 2.49
C CYS A 78 -14.16 13.47 3.54
N ARG A 79 -12.94 13.17 3.08
CA ARG A 79 -11.77 13.05 3.97
C ARG A 79 -11.34 14.40 4.54
N GLY A 80 -11.41 15.46 3.72
CA GLY A 80 -11.01 16.81 4.10
C GLY A 80 -12.02 17.55 5.00
N HIS A 81 -13.18 16.97 5.29
CA HIS A 81 -14.19 17.60 6.11
C HIS A 81 -14.69 16.64 7.21
N PRO A 82 -14.08 16.68 8.42
CA PRO A 82 -14.39 15.71 9.49
C PRO A 82 -15.86 15.76 9.94
N ARG A 83 -16.54 16.90 9.73
CA ARG A 83 -17.97 17.06 9.99
C ARG A 83 -18.85 16.11 9.18
N CYS A 84 -18.44 15.72 7.97
CA CYS A 84 -19.24 14.79 7.15
C CYS A 84 -19.35 13.41 7.80
N ALA A 85 -18.32 12.96 8.53
CA ALA A 85 -18.41 11.70 9.28
C ALA A 85 -19.34 11.84 10.49
N GLN A 86 -19.21 12.93 11.24
CA GLN A 86 -20.07 13.20 12.41
C GLN A 86 -21.55 13.36 12.03
N GLN A 87 -21.84 14.06 10.92
CA GLN A 87 -23.20 14.24 10.40
C GLN A 87 -23.78 12.95 9.81
N HIS A 88 -22.94 12.13 9.18
CA HIS A 88 -23.38 10.84 8.63
C HIS A 88 -23.68 9.80 9.72
N ASN A 89 -22.88 9.75 10.78
CA ASN A 89 -23.00 8.72 11.84
C ASN A 89 -24.41 8.51 12.42
N PRO A 90 -25.21 9.55 12.75
CA PRO A 90 -26.58 9.38 13.23
C PRO A 90 -27.58 8.94 12.14
N GLN A 91 -27.28 9.23 10.88
CA GLN A 91 -28.10 8.88 9.71
C GLN A 91 -27.65 7.58 9.02
N CYS A 92 -26.61 6.93 9.54
CA CYS A 92 -26.06 5.72 8.96
C CYS A 92 -27.09 4.58 9.07
N PRO A 93 -27.39 3.83 8.00
CA PRO A 93 -28.32 2.70 8.07
C PRO A 93 -27.79 1.60 9.01
N ASN A 94 -26.47 1.49 9.14
CA ASN A 94 -25.79 0.58 10.06
C ASN A 94 -25.45 1.27 11.39
N ARG A 95 -26.21 2.29 11.83
CA ARG A 95 -25.85 3.07 13.02
C ARG A 95 -25.73 2.22 14.28
N ASP A 96 -26.53 1.15 14.36
CA ASP A 96 -26.66 0.25 15.50
C ASP A 96 -25.75 -0.98 15.38
N ALA A 97 -25.05 -1.13 14.24
CA ALA A 97 -24.05 -2.17 14.08
C ALA A 97 -22.83 -1.84 14.97
N GLN A 98 -22.77 -2.46 16.14
CA GLN A 98 -21.53 -2.56 16.89
C GLN A 98 -20.61 -3.51 16.14
N PHE A 99 -19.42 -3.05 15.78
CA PHE A 99 -18.34 -3.95 15.34
C PHE A 99 -17.87 -4.73 16.57
N THR A 100 -18.51 -5.86 16.85
CA THR A 100 -18.02 -6.84 17.81
C THR A 100 -16.98 -7.72 17.13
N ASP A 101 -15.78 -7.16 16.88
CA ASP A 101 -14.61 -7.95 16.45
C ASP A 101 -13.89 -8.59 17.65
N SER A 102 -14.40 -8.41 18.88
CA SER A 102 -13.96 -9.19 20.03
C SER A 102 -14.63 -10.57 19.97
N PRO A 103 -13.86 -11.68 19.92
CA PRO A 103 -14.46 -13.01 20.11
C PRO A 103 -15.18 -12.98 21.45
N GLN A 104 -16.50 -13.16 21.44
CA GLN A 104 -17.24 -13.34 22.67
C GLN A 104 -16.72 -14.62 23.30
N GLU A 105 -16.05 -14.50 24.45
CA GLU A 105 -15.74 -15.65 25.29
C GLU A 105 -17.08 -16.30 25.64
N THR A 106 -17.35 -17.44 25.00
CA THR A 106 -18.51 -18.27 25.29
C THR A 106 -18.40 -18.77 26.73
N PRO A 107 -19.47 -18.69 27.55
CA PRO A 107 -19.49 -19.14 28.94
C PRO A 107 -19.34 -20.66 29.08
#